data_AF-A0A8X6UFD7-F1
#
_entry.id   AF-A0A8X6UFD7-F1
#
_cell.length_a   1.000
_cell.length_b   1.000
_cell.length_c   1.000
_cell.angle_alpha   90.00
_cell.angle_beta   90.00
_cell.angle_gamma   90.00
#
_symmetry.space_group_name_H-M   'P 1'
#
loop_
_entity.id
_entity.type
_entity.pdbx_description
1 polymer ?
#
loop_
_entity_poly.entity_id
_entity_poly.type
_entity_poly.pdbx_seq_one_letter_code
_entity_poly.pdbx_strand_id
1 'polypeptide(L)'
;MRKKQPWVSWVEISSEPKFFTPPSASPFQYPQIVSDSEKIAKEAQSYIWNIPSVCPCDVCEADCGTEAGLSDFHCCWCQRVTHKSCLKNMPENCDFGRYRSFIVPPFCLTLKKVGLKGHRHLVVDEVRPPPYRPWRPLIVIGNRKSGNNEGENVLRAFRSYLNPAQVIDLHEVPPEKGLQWCKLITDQVCRILVAGGDGTVGWVLNAIDNLNIEPIPQVCILPLGTGNDLSRVLGWGYCYSGETEVRKMLDRISSATVSRLDRWKIKISSTRHLTIRSPTSKEYLMNNYASVGVDALVALNFHKTRESKFYLFSSRLINRFLYLLYGAKDILERGCENLHEKIELYLDDKLIKLPELEAVIILNISSWGGGVIPWNMGTPEKKFAPQRHDDGLLEVMGVYSSFHIAQLQIGMSEPVRLGQARSVKLKLLERVPLQIDGEPWEQPPGEVIISYHSQATMLCSSKE
;
A
#
# COMPACT_ATOMS: atom_id res chain seq x y z
N MET A 1 -15.29 -57.56 5.28
CA MET A 1 -13.96 -57.33 5.89
C MET A 1 -13.21 -56.26 5.11
N ARG A 2 -12.88 -55.12 5.72
CA ARG A 2 -11.68 -54.28 5.50
C ARG A 2 -11.66 -53.20 6.60
N LYS A 3 -10.47 -52.68 6.93
CA LYS A 3 -10.13 -52.27 8.30
C LYS A 3 -10.61 -50.85 8.69
N LYS A 4 -10.95 -50.69 9.98
CA LYS A 4 -11.10 -49.39 10.66
C LYS A 4 -9.73 -48.70 10.80
N GLN A 5 -9.67 -47.38 10.64
CA GLN A 5 -8.72 -46.49 11.33
C GLN A 5 -9.44 -45.17 11.69
N PRO A 6 -9.22 -44.61 12.90
CA PRO A 6 -9.98 -43.45 13.38
C PRO A 6 -9.33 -42.11 13.01
N TRP A 7 -10.15 -41.11 12.68
CA TRP A 7 -9.74 -39.73 12.39
C TRP A 7 -10.08 -38.81 13.57
N VAL A 8 -9.09 -38.46 14.42
CA VAL A 8 -9.35 -37.69 15.64
C VAL A 8 -8.04 -37.04 16.20
N SER A 9 -8.05 -35.69 16.39
CA SER A 9 -7.16 -34.69 17.10
C SER A 9 -5.62 -34.85 17.20
N TRP A 10 -4.81 -33.91 17.74
CA TRP A 10 -4.96 -32.58 18.44
C TRP A 10 -4.23 -31.46 17.63
N VAL A 11 -4.27 -30.14 17.91
CA VAL A 11 -3.97 -29.40 19.17
C VAL A 11 -4.70 -28.07 19.30
N GLU A 12 -4.88 -27.64 20.55
CA GLU A 12 -5.53 -26.42 21.02
C GLU A 12 -4.75 -25.12 20.73
N ILE A 13 -5.46 -24.00 20.67
CA ILE A 13 -4.85 -22.66 20.73
C ILE A 13 -4.47 -22.38 22.19
N SER A 14 -3.24 -22.73 22.56
CA SER A 14 -2.63 -22.38 23.85
C SER A 14 -2.44 -20.86 23.98
N SER A 15 -2.82 -20.30 25.12
CA SER A 15 -2.56 -18.91 25.50
C SER A 15 -1.11 -18.66 25.95
N GLU A 16 -0.25 -19.69 25.97
CA GLU A 16 1.17 -19.59 26.30
C GLU A 16 2.08 -20.14 25.18
N PRO A 17 3.23 -19.49 24.89
CA PRO A 17 4.13 -19.87 23.80
C PRO A 17 5.08 -21.03 24.20
N LYS A 18 4.56 -22.26 24.20
CA LYS A 18 5.33 -23.49 24.43
C LYS A 18 5.60 -24.25 23.13
N PHE A 19 6.80 -24.84 23.02
CA PHE A 19 7.11 -25.80 21.95
C PHE A 19 6.26 -27.08 22.14
N PHE A 20 5.76 -27.64 21.02
CA PHE A 20 4.63 -28.59 21.02
C PHE A 20 4.92 -29.99 21.60
N THR A 21 3.96 -30.54 22.34
CA THR A 21 3.77 -31.98 22.62
C THR A 21 2.33 -32.41 22.28
N PRO A 22 2.07 -33.66 21.80
CA PRO A 22 0.77 -34.08 21.23
C PRO A 22 -0.16 -34.84 22.21
N PRO A 23 -1.50 -34.73 22.05
CA PRO A 23 -2.43 -35.82 22.49
C PRO A 23 -3.37 -36.45 21.40
N SER A 24 -4.43 -37.19 21.82
CA SER A 24 -5.36 -38.12 21.08
C SER A 24 -6.68 -37.64 20.36
N ALA A 25 -7.89 -37.48 20.98
CA ALA A 25 -9.21 -37.34 20.26
C ALA A 25 -10.03 -35.99 20.14
N SER A 26 -11.04 -35.95 19.21
CA SER A 26 -11.97 -34.83 18.75
C SER A 26 -13.48 -35.26 18.89
N PRO A 27 -14.59 -34.50 18.55
CA PRO A 27 -14.80 -33.55 17.42
C PRO A 27 -15.67 -32.28 17.69
N PHE A 28 -15.82 -31.39 16.68
CA PHE A 28 -17.10 -30.78 16.16
C PHE A 28 -16.84 -29.68 15.09
N GLN A 29 -17.86 -29.30 14.29
CA GLN A 29 -17.72 -28.56 13.01
C GLN A 29 -18.07 -27.04 13.04
N TYR A 30 -17.51 -26.33 12.04
CA TYR A 30 -17.58 -24.90 11.62
C TYR A 30 -19.01 -24.29 11.39
N PRO A 31 -19.22 -22.97 11.07
CA PRO A 31 -18.26 -21.95 10.56
C PRO A 31 -18.40 -20.43 10.96
N GLN A 32 -17.47 -19.60 10.41
CA GLN A 32 -17.52 -18.14 10.09
C GLN A 32 -17.28 -17.02 11.15
N ILE A 33 -16.02 -16.65 11.47
CA ILE A 33 -15.57 -15.24 11.22
C ILE A 33 -14.99 -15.28 9.81
N VAL A 34 -15.29 -14.31 8.93
CA VAL A 34 -14.62 -14.21 7.63
C VAL A 34 -13.42 -13.25 7.68
N SER A 35 -12.50 -13.62 8.56
CA SER A 35 -11.06 -13.66 8.36
C SER A 35 -10.69 -14.92 9.12
N ASP A 36 -10.20 -15.90 8.40
CA ASP A 36 -10.37 -17.31 8.73
C ASP A 36 -9.37 -17.74 9.83
N SER A 37 -9.29 -17.08 11.00
CA SER A 37 -8.15 -17.16 11.92
C SER A 37 -7.79 -18.58 12.38
N GLU A 38 -8.77 -19.45 12.58
CA GLU A 38 -8.54 -20.89 12.78
C GLU A 38 -8.01 -21.58 11.53
N LYS A 39 -8.50 -21.24 10.33
CA LYS A 39 -8.09 -21.85 9.07
C LYS A 39 -6.78 -21.27 8.54
N ILE A 40 -6.44 -20.02 8.85
CA ILE A 40 -5.15 -19.36 8.65
C ILE A 40 -4.14 -19.93 9.64
N ALA A 41 -4.54 -20.24 10.88
CA ALA A 41 -3.71 -21.04 11.79
C ALA A 41 -3.54 -22.48 11.26
N LYS A 42 -4.60 -23.13 10.76
CA LYS A 42 -4.53 -24.47 10.13
C LYS A 42 -3.77 -24.47 8.80
N GLU A 43 -3.75 -23.39 8.03
CA GLU A 43 -3.00 -23.23 6.78
C GLU A 43 -1.53 -22.91 7.09
N ALA A 44 -1.26 -22.02 8.04
CA ALA A 44 0.08 -21.77 8.59
C ALA A 44 0.69 -23.01 9.27
N GLN A 45 -0.14 -23.93 9.80
CA GLN A 45 0.28 -25.25 10.29
C GLN A 45 0.29 -26.34 9.21
N SER A 46 -0.55 -26.27 8.16
CA SER A 46 -0.53 -27.25 7.06
C SER A 46 0.70 -27.11 6.18
N TYR A 47 1.28 -25.91 6.15
CA TYR A 47 2.67 -25.73 5.75
C TYR A 47 3.57 -25.94 6.97
N ILE A 48 3.72 -27.21 7.36
CA ILE A 48 5.00 -27.64 7.94
C ILE A 48 6.03 -27.30 6.87
N TRP A 49 6.72 -26.18 7.08
CA TRP A 49 7.77 -25.76 6.16
C TRP A 49 8.81 -26.86 6.14
N ASN A 50 9.09 -27.41 4.96
CA ASN A 50 10.42 -27.97 4.73
C ASN A 50 11.39 -26.88 5.18
N ILE A 51 12.23 -27.21 6.15
CA ILE A 51 13.34 -26.35 6.55
C ILE A 51 14.06 -25.98 5.25
N PRO A 52 14.30 -24.68 4.97
CA PRO A 52 14.94 -24.28 3.73
C PRO A 52 16.24 -25.09 3.60
N SER A 53 16.42 -25.75 2.46
CA SER A 53 17.47 -26.76 2.28
C SER A 53 18.81 -26.20 2.72
N VAL A 54 19.42 -26.82 3.76
CA VAL A 54 20.66 -26.36 4.40
C VAL A 54 20.46 -25.03 5.15
N CYS A 55 19.94 -25.10 6.39
CA CYS A 55 19.89 -23.99 7.33
C CYS A 55 20.76 -24.28 8.56
N PRO A 56 21.64 -23.37 9.01
CA PRO A 56 22.46 -23.60 10.20
C PRO A 56 21.61 -23.63 11.48
N CYS A 57 21.95 -24.53 12.40
CA CYS A 57 21.31 -24.62 13.70
C CYS A 57 21.74 -23.47 14.63
N ASP A 58 20.79 -22.79 15.26
CA ASP A 58 21.00 -21.73 16.26
C ASP A 58 21.76 -22.15 17.54
N VAL A 59 22.16 -23.43 17.67
CA VAL A 59 22.85 -24.01 18.84
C VAL A 59 24.25 -24.52 18.51
N CYS A 60 24.43 -25.18 17.36
CA CYS A 60 25.69 -25.83 16.98
C CYS A 60 26.23 -25.41 15.60
N GLU A 61 25.57 -24.47 14.93
CA GLU A 61 25.91 -23.90 13.61
C GLU A 61 25.94 -24.87 12.42
N ALA A 62 25.92 -26.19 12.67
CA ALA A 62 25.81 -27.22 11.64
C ALA A 62 24.42 -27.25 10.97
N ASP A 63 24.36 -27.74 9.74
CA ASP A 63 23.16 -27.68 8.90
C ASP A 63 22.04 -28.62 9.34
N CYS A 64 20.84 -28.08 9.50
CA CYS A 64 19.57 -28.78 9.67
C CYS A 64 18.96 -29.17 8.30
N GLY A 65 18.11 -30.20 8.31
CA GLY A 65 17.45 -30.70 7.10
C GLY A 65 18.36 -31.50 6.15
N THR A 66 19.50 -31.98 6.66
CA THR A 66 20.46 -32.82 5.93
C THR A 66 20.11 -34.31 5.94
N GLU A 67 19.34 -34.75 6.95
CA GLU A 67 18.79 -36.11 7.02
C GLU A 67 17.46 -36.24 6.26
N ALA A 68 17.18 -37.43 5.73
CA ALA A 68 15.93 -37.73 5.03
C ALA A 68 14.75 -37.90 6.01
N GLY A 69 14.25 -36.79 6.56
CA GLY A 69 13.07 -36.75 7.43
C GLY A 69 12.77 -35.37 8.01
N LEU A 70 11.53 -35.16 8.48
CA LEU A 70 11.12 -33.97 9.23
C LEU A 70 11.53 -34.12 10.72
N SER A 71 12.84 -34.26 10.97
CA SER A 71 13.42 -34.51 12.30
C SER A 71 13.75 -33.23 13.08
N ASP A 72 14.11 -32.15 12.38
CA ASP A 72 14.55 -30.88 12.94
C ASP A 72 13.40 -29.88 13.13
N PHE A 73 13.62 -28.85 13.94
CA PHE A 73 12.59 -27.92 14.40
C PHE A 73 12.83 -26.48 13.91
N HIS A 74 11.76 -25.79 13.52
CA HIS A 74 11.76 -24.35 13.22
C HIS A 74 10.68 -23.63 14.02
N CYS A 75 11.03 -22.54 14.71
CA CYS A 75 10.08 -21.77 15.49
C CYS A 75 9.39 -20.69 14.64
N CYS A 76 8.07 -20.79 14.46
CA CYS A 76 7.27 -19.82 13.69
C CYS A 76 7.26 -18.39 14.26
N TRP A 77 7.73 -18.16 15.49
CA TRP A 77 7.80 -16.84 16.10
C TRP A 77 9.21 -16.24 16.02
N CYS A 78 10.21 -16.85 16.66
CA CYS A 78 11.58 -16.32 16.66
C CYS A 78 12.41 -16.68 15.42
N GLN A 79 11.87 -17.50 14.49
CA GLN A 79 12.49 -17.94 13.24
C GLN A 79 13.78 -18.77 13.40
N ARG A 80 14.07 -19.23 14.63
CA ARG A 80 15.23 -20.08 14.93
C ARG A 80 15.02 -21.51 14.45
N VAL A 81 16.09 -22.15 14.00
CA VAL A 81 16.14 -23.53 13.53
C VAL A 81 17.05 -24.34 14.49
N THR A 82 16.61 -25.52 14.91
CA THR A 82 17.39 -26.39 15.79
C THR A 82 17.25 -27.85 15.42
N HIS A 83 18.36 -28.60 15.49
CA HIS A 83 18.29 -30.05 15.46
C HIS A 83 17.49 -30.60 16.65
N LYS A 84 16.93 -31.79 16.50
CA LYS A 84 16.25 -32.53 17.58
C LYS A 84 17.12 -32.74 18.81
N SER A 85 18.41 -33.03 18.61
CA SER A 85 19.41 -33.22 19.67
C SER A 85 19.78 -31.91 20.38
N CYS A 86 19.69 -30.79 19.66
CA CYS A 86 20.03 -29.45 20.12
C CYS A 86 18.88 -28.75 20.86
N LEU A 87 17.62 -29.17 20.63
CA LEU A 87 16.41 -28.56 21.22
C LEU A 87 16.47 -28.40 22.75
N LYS A 88 17.11 -29.33 23.46
CA LYS A 88 17.31 -29.29 24.92
C LYS A 88 18.16 -28.10 25.42
N ASN A 89 18.91 -27.45 24.53
CA ASN A 89 19.74 -26.28 24.83
C ASN A 89 18.99 -24.96 24.51
N MET A 90 17.76 -25.04 23.98
CA MET A 90 16.92 -23.88 23.69
C MET A 90 16.11 -23.45 24.92
N PRO A 91 15.77 -22.16 25.07
CA PRO A 91 14.84 -21.71 26.09
C PRO A 91 13.45 -22.36 25.93
N GLU A 92 12.82 -22.75 27.04
CA GLU A 92 11.48 -23.36 27.04
C GLU A 92 10.40 -22.45 26.44
N ASN A 93 10.53 -21.14 26.64
CA ASN A 93 9.60 -20.12 26.17
C ASN A 93 10.23 -19.30 25.04
N CYS A 94 9.44 -19.03 24.00
CA CYS A 94 9.90 -18.20 22.87
C CYS A 94 10.00 -16.71 23.25
N ASP A 95 11.12 -16.08 22.90
CA ASP A 95 11.39 -14.64 23.06
C ASP A 95 10.92 -13.78 21.88
N PHE A 96 10.26 -14.39 20.89
CA PHE A 96 9.81 -13.80 19.62
C PHE A 96 10.93 -13.24 18.72
N GLY A 97 12.21 -13.49 19.06
CA GLY A 97 13.38 -13.20 18.24
C GLY A 97 13.57 -11.73 17.85
N ARG A 98 14.29 -11.53 16.74
CA ARG A 98 14.70 -10.21 16.20
C ARG A 98 13.52 -9.25 15.99
N TYR A 99 12.37 -9.76 15.56
CA TYR A 99 11.20 -8.97 15.16
C TYR A 99 10.12 -8.87 16.24
N ARG A 100 10.41 -9.26 17.49
CA ARG A 100 9.46 -9.23 18.63
C ARG A 100 8.75 -7.89 18.83
N SER A 101 9.37 -6.77 18.45
CA SER A 101 8.75 -5.44 18.54
C SER A 101 7.55 -5.27 17.60
N PHE A 102 7.51 -5.98 16.47
CA PHE A 102 6.44 -5.91 15.47
C PHE A 102 5.29 -6.89 15.73
N ILE A 103 5.57 -7.97 16.44
CA ILE A 103 4.61 -9.04 16.72
C ILE A 103 3.65 -8.61 17.83
N VAL A 104 2.38 -8.95 17.70
CA VAL A 104 1.41 -8.97 18.81
C VAL A 104 1.31 -10.42 19.30
N PRO A 105 1.94 -10.78 20.43
CA PRO A 105 1.94 -12.16 20.92
C PRO A 105 0.53 -12.72 21.16
N PRO A 106 0.30 -14.05 21.01
CA PRO A 106 -1.00 -14.65 21.30
C PRO A 106 -1.51 -14.37 22.72
N PHE A 107 -0.61 -14.37 23.72
CA PHE A 107 -0.95 -14.06 25.12
C PHE A 107 -1.37 -12.60 25.36
N CYS A 108 -1.15 -11.71 24.39
CA CYS A 108 -1.60 -10.32 24.44
C CYS A 108 -3.05 -10.15 23.99
N LEU A 109 -3.72 -11.19 23.48
CA LEU A 109 -5.05 -11.09 22.89
C LEU A 109 -6.13 -11.69 23.80
N THR A 110 -7.23 -10.95 23.98
CA THR A 110 -8.50 -11.52 24.46
C THR A 110 -9.46 -11.63 23.27
N LEU A 111 -10.21 -12.74 23.17
CA LEU A 111 -11.16 -12.98 22.08
C LEU A 111 -12.60 -13.06 22.59
N LYS A 112 -13.54 -12.42 21.88
CA LYS A 112 -14.99 -12.50 22.16
C LYS A 112 -15.77 -13.20 21.06
N LYS A 113 -16.78 -13.98 21.43
CA LYS A 113 -17.73 -14.60 20.49
C LYS A 113 -18.86 -13.63 20.15
N VAL A 114 -18.85 -13.10 18.93
CA VAL A 114 -19.90 -12.25 18.35
C VAL A 114 -20.80 -13.06 17.39
N GLY A 115 -21.94 -12.51 16.99
CA GLY A 115 -22.87 -13.13 16.03
C GLY A 115 -24.00 -13.99 16.63
N LEU A 116 -24.94 -14.36 15.76
CA LEU A 116 -26.15 -15.11 16.12
C LEU A 116 -25.88 -16.60 16.36
N LYS A 117 -26.77 -17.27 17.08
CA LYS A 117 -26.66 -18.70 17.42
C LYS A 117 -26.65 -19.54 16.12
N GLY A 118 -25.53 -20.22 15.84
CA GLY A 118 -25.27 -20.93 14.57
C GLY A 118 -24.24 -20.25 13.66
N HIS A 119 -24.02 -18.95 13.83
CA HIS A 119 -23.01 -18.14 13.11
C HIS A 119 -22.20 -17.31 14.12
N ARG A 120 -21.69 -17.98 15.17
CA ARG A 120 -20.90 -17.36 16.23
C ARG A 120 -19.42 -17.43 15.94
N HIS A 121 -18.73 -16.31 16.21
CA HIS A 121 -17.45 -16.04 15.59
C HIS A 121 -16.52 -15.27 16.55
N LEU A 122 -15.23 -15.65 16.64
CA LEU A 122 -14.21 -15.08 17.56
C LEU A 122 -13.49 -13.84 17.00
N VAL A 123 -13.88 -12.63 17.41
CA VAL A 123 -13.08 -11.40 17.12
C VAL A 123 -12.11 -11.11 18.25
N VAL A 124 -11.04 -10.37 17.95
CA VAL A 124 -10.22 -9.72 18.99
C VAL A 124 -11.10 -8.73 19.76
N ASP A 125 -11.03 -8.80 21.08
CA ASP A 125 -11.79 -7.96 22.02
C ASP A 125 -10.89 -6.90 22.64
N GLU A 126 -9.78 -7.34 23.23
CA GLU A 126 -8.76 -6.50 23.86
C GLU A 126 -7.37 -6.92 23.37
N VAL A 127 -6.46 -5.95 23.30
CA VAL A 127 -5.03 -6.18 23.12
C VAL A 127 -4.30 -5.56 24.31
N ARG A 128 -3.52 -6.36 25.03
CA ARG A 128 -2.71 -5.92 26.17
C ARG A 128 -1.24 -5.83 25.76
N PRO A 129 -0.48 -4.81 26.17
CA PRO A 129 0.92 -4.74 25.79
C PRO A 129 1.75 -5.87 26.42
N PRO A 130 2.78 -6.38 25.71
CA PRO A 130 3.69 -7.38 26.25
C PRO A 130 4.59 -6.79 27.36
N PRO A 131 5.24 -7.64 28.18
CA PRO A 131 6.11 -7.20 29.26
C PRO A 131 7.47 -6.63 28.80
N TYR A 132 7.74 -6.59 27.49
CA TYR A 132 8.99 -6.09 26.91
C TYR A 132 8.80 -4.77 26.14
N ARG A 133 9.90 -4.04 25.96
CA ARG A 133 9.98 -2.82 25.13
C ARG A 133 11.29 -2.80 24.33
N PRO A 134 11.39 -2.03 23.23
CA PRO A 134 10.29 -1.32 22.57
C PRO A 134 9.29 -2.27 21.92
N TRP A 135 8.02 -1.86 21.88
CA TRP A 135 6.94 -2.55 21.17
C TRP A 135 6.31 -1.54 20.20
N ARG A 136 6.23 -1.91 18.92
CA ARG A 136 5.76 -1.07 17.81
C ARG A 136 5.00 -1.96 16.82
N PRO A 137 3.77 -2.39 17.15
CA PRO A 137 3.04 -3.41 16.38
C PRO A 137 2.96 -3.09 14.90
N LEU A 138 3.26 -4.10 14.06
CA LEU A 138 3.18 -3.98 12.60
C LEU A 138 1.91 -4.66 12.10
N ILE A 139 0.99 -3.91 11.50
CA ILE A 139 -0.19 -4.44 10.82
C ILE A 139 0.09 -4.43 9.33
N VAL A 140 0.01 -5.59 8.68
CA VAL A 140 0.21 -5.72 7.23
C VAL A 140 -1.16 -5.71 6.57
N ILE A 141 -1.36 -4.82 5.61
CA ILE A 141 -2.60 -4.65 4.86
C ILE A 141 -2.25 -4.74 3.37
N GLY A 142 -2.86 -5.67 2.63
CA GLY A 142 -2.63 -5.78 1.19
C GLY A 142 -3.81 -6.42 0.48
N ASN A 143 -3.82 -6.39 -0.84
CA ASN A 143 -4.82 -7.10 -1.64
C ASN A 143 -4.15 -8.29 -2.32
N ARG A 144 -4.65 -9.51 -2.10
CA ARG A 144 -4.05 -10.74 -2.67
C ARG A 144 -3.86 -10.70 -4.20
N LYS A 145 -4.69 -9.92 -4.92
CA LYS A 145 -4.66 -9.80 -6.39
C LYS A 145 -3.66 -8.77 -6.92
N SER A 146 -3.03 -7.97 -6.06
CA SER A 146 -2.04 -6.98 -6.47
C SER A 146 -0.77 -7.64 -7.04
N GLY A 147 -0.08 -6.93 -7.95
CA GLY A 147 1.19 -7.39 -8.53
C GLY A 147 1.11 -8.72 -9.28
N ASN A 148 0.10 -8.94 -10.13
CA ASN A 148 -0.09 -10.22 -10.85
C ASN A 148 -0.16 -11.44 -9.90
N ASN A 149 -0.85 -11.29 -8.76
CA ASN A 149 -0.95 -12.26 -7.65
C ASN A 149 0.30 -12.42 -6.77
N GLU A 150 1.33 -11.56 -6.90
CA GLU A 150 2.39 -11.42 -5.89
C GLU A 150 1.82 -11.12 -4.48
N GLY A 151 0.68 -10.43 -4.40
CA GLY A 151 0.02 -10.07 -3.15
C GLY A 151 -0.30 -11.25 -2.22
N GLU A 152 -0.75 -12.40 -2.76
CA GLU A 152 -1.00 -13.60 -1.95
C GLU A 152 0.30 -14.13 -1.33
N ASN A 153 1.38 -14.22 -2.12
CA ASN A 153 2.68 -14.68 -1.63
C ASN A 153 3.24 -13.73 -0.55
N VAL A 154 3.09 -12.42 -0.73
CA VAL A 154 3.47 -11.41 0.28
C VAL A 154 2.68 -11.59 1.57
N LEU A 155 1.35 -11.65 1.51
CA LEU A 155 0.51 -11.83 2.69
C LEU A 155 0.81 -13.17 3.39
N ARG A 156 0.97 -14.26 2.63
CA ARG A 156 1.38 -15.57 3.15
C ARG A 156 2.74 -15.52 3.83
N ALA A 157 3.72 -14.83 3.26
CA ALA A 157 5.04 -14.70 3.85
C ALA A 157 5.01 -13.83 5.13
N PHE A 158 4.25 -12.74 5.20
CA PHE A 158 4.11 -12.00 6.46
C PHE A 158 3.38 -12.80 7.55
N ARG A 159 2.46 -13.70 7.20
CA ARG A 159 1.80 -14.63 8.14
C ARG A 159 2.75 -15.67 8.76
N SER A 160 3.96 -15.87 8.23
CA SER A 160 4.98 -16.72 8.86
C SER A 160 5.96 -15.97 9.76
N TYR A 161 5.92 -14.63 9.80
CA TYR A 161 6.77 -13.77 10.66
C TYR A 161 6.00 -13.00 11.74
N LEU A 162 4.71 -12.73 11.52
CA LEU A 162 3.84 -11.98 12.42
C LEU A 162 2.70 -12.87 12.94
N ASN A 163 1.96 -12.40 13.94
CA ASN A 163 0.70 -13.06 14.30
C ASN A 163 -0.23 -12.98 13.07
N PRO A 164 -0.79 -14.09 12.57
CA PRO A 164 -1.54 -14.06 11.31
C PRO A 164 -2.74 -13.11 11.32
N ALA A 165 -3.30 -12.81 12.49
CA ALA A 165 -4.38 -11.84 12.63
C ALA A 165 -3.92 -10.37 12.39
N GLN A 166 -2.62 -10.08 12.42
CA GLN A 166 -2.02 -8.79 12.01
C GLN A 166 -1.94 -8.65 10.48
N VAL A 167 -2.22 -9.70 9.69
CA VAL A 167 -2.06 -9.71 8.23
C VAL A 167 -3.42 -9.74 7.54
N ILE A 168 -3.88 -8.54 7.17
CA ILE A 168 -5.20 -8.24 6.65
C ILE A 168 -5.19 -8.31 5.12
N ASP A 169 -6.13 -9.07 4.55
CA ASP A 169 -6.38 -9.06 3.11
C ASP A 169 -7.61 -8.19 2.76
N LEU A 170 -7.34 -7.15 1.99
CA LEU A 170 -8.33 -6.22 1.45
C LEU A 170 -9.31 -6.85 0.46
N HIS A 171 -9.04 -8.08 -0.02
CA HIS A 171 -10.02 -8.82 -0.80
C HIS A 171 -11.14 -9.43 0.07
N GLU A 172 -10.89 -9.69 1.36
CA GLU A 172 -11.88 -10.25 2.30
C GLU A 172 -12.58 -9.17 3.13
N VAL A 173 -11.82 -8.17 3.59
CA VAL A 173 -12.31 -7.14 4.51
C VAL A 173 -11.86 -5.74 4.10
N PRO A 174 -12.72 -4.70 4.22
CA PRO A 174 -12.33 -3.33 3.93
C PRO A 174 -11.32 -2.81 4.98
N PRO A 175 -10.48 -1.80 4.63
CA PRO A 175 -9.39 -1.34 5.48
C PRO A 175 -9.87 -0.85 6.84
N GLU A 176 -11.07 -0.29 6.95
CA GLU A 176 -11.65 0.17 8.22
C GLU A 176 -11.81 -0.98 9.25
N LYS A 177 -11.98 -2.22 8.78
CA LYS A 177 -11.96 -3.41 9.65
C LYS A 177 -10.54 -3.85 9.99
N GLY A 178 -9.60 -3.78 9.04
CA GLY A 178 -8.18 -4.07 9.27
C GLY A 178 -7.54 -3.12 10.28
N LEU A 179 -7.91 -1.84 10.21
CA LEU A 179 -7.40 -0.76 11.06
C LEU A 179 -7.94 -0.81 12.51
N GLN A 180 -8.88 -1.69 12.84
CA GLN A 180 -9.36 -1.85 14.22
C GLN A 180 -8.25 -2.21 15.20
N TRP A 181 -7.18 -2.87 14.74
CA TRP A 181 -5.95 -3.06 15.52
C TRP A 181 -5.40 -1.77 16.14
N CYS A 182 -5.44 -0.66 15.41
CA CYS A 182 -4.95 0.64 15.90
C CYS A 182 -5.94 1.31 16.87
N LYS A 183 -7.19 0.85 16.94
CA LYS A 183 -8.16 1.26 17.97
C LYS A 183 -8.10 0.41 19.24
N LEU A 184 -7.58 -0.82 19.13
CA LEU A 184 -7.36 -1.71 20.27
C LEU A 184 -6.00 -1.47 20.94
N ILE A 185 -5.00 -1.04 20.18
CA ILE A 185 -3.65 -0.73 20.66
C ILE A 185 -3.52 0.80 20.75
N THR A 186 -3.97 1.36 21.87
CA THR A 186 -3.96 2.82 22.12
C THR A 186 -2.74 3.32 22.88
N ASP A 187 -1.95 2.41 23.48
CA ASP A 187 -0.74 2.76 24.26
C ASP A 187 0.53 2.88 23.42
N GLN A 188 0.50 2.47 22.15
CA GLN A 188 1.64 2.52 21.22
C GLN A 188 1.23 3.06 19.85
N VAL A 189 2.17 3.70 19.15
CA VAL A 189 2.00 4.04 17.73
C VAL A 189 2.13 2.76 16.89
N CYS A 190 1.02 2.31 16.32
CA CYS A 190 1.01 1.22 15.34
C CYS A 190 1.74 1.62 14.06
N ARG A 191 2.39 0.63 13.44
CA ARG A 191 2.95 0.72 12.09
C ARG A 191 2.05 -0.07 11.14
N ILE A 192 1.77 0.49 9.97
CA ILE A 192 0.97 -0.15 8.93
C ILE A 192 1.85 -0.35 7.71
N LEU A 193 1.98 -1.58 7.24
CA LEU A 193 2.58 -1.89 5.96
C LEU A 193 1.48 -2.08 4.91
N VAL A 194 1.42 -1.20 3.91
CA VAL A 194 0.50 -1.33 2.79
C VAL A 194 1.20 -2.01 1.61
N ALA A 195 0.84 -3.27 1.35
CA ALA A 195 1.28 -4.03 0.18
C ALA A 195 0.32 -3.81 -0.99
N GLY A 196 0.70 -2.91 -1.91
CA GLY A 196 -0.19 -2.42 -2.96
C GLY A 196 0.47 -1.42 -3.93
N GLY A 197 -0.37 -0.75 -4.71
CA GLY A 197 0.03 0.44 -5.48
C GLY A 197 -0.51 1.72 -4.83
N ASP A 198 -0.24 2.88 -5.44
CA ASP A 198 -0.59 4.20 -4.88
C ASP A 198 -2.07 4.32 -4.48
N GLY A 199 -3.02 3.87 -5.32
CA GLY A 199 -4.45 3.85 -4.98
C GLY A 199 -4.82 2.96 -3.77
N THR A 200 -4.06 1.88 -3.51
CA THR A 200 -4.24 1.06 -2.30
C THR A 200 -3.76 1.82 -1.06
N VAL A 201 -2.65 2.56 -1.17
CA VAL A 201 -2.15 3.42 -0.10
C VAL A 201 -3.14 4.55 0.19
N GLY A 202 -3.64 5.23 -0.84
CA GLY A 202 -4.68 6.25 -0.72
C GLY A 202 -5.96 5.74 -0.04
N TRP A 203 -6.41 4.52 -0.36
CA TRP A 203 -7.57 3.91 0.31
C TRP A 203 -7.33 3.68 1.82
N VAL A 204 -6.16 3.18 2.20
CA VAL A 204 -5.80 3.00 3.62
C VAL A 204 -5.66 4.34 4.35
N LEU A 205 -5.06 5.36 3.72
CA LEU A 205 -4.95 6.71 4.29
C LEU A 205 -6.33 7.36 4.51
N ASN A 206 -7.24 7.24 3.54
CA ASN A 206 -8.63 7.70 3.69
C ASN A 206 -9.36 6.97 4.83
N ALA A 207 -9.11 5.67 5.01
CA ALA A 207 -9.69 4.88 6.09
C ALA A 207 -9.13 5.25 7.48
N ILE A 208 -7.86 5.68 7.57
CA ILE A 208 -7.26 6.21 8.81
C ILE A 208 -7.96 7.52 9.22
N ASP A 209 -8.13 8.47 8.29
CA ASP A 209 -8.85 9.73 8.53
C ASP A 209 -10.29 9.48 8.98
N ASN A 210 -11.04 8.70 8.20
CA ASN A 210 -12.46 8.40 8.46
C ASN A 210 -12.67 7.76 9.84
N LEU A 211 -11.70 6.97 10.30
CA LEU A 211 -11.76 6.32 11.60
C LEU A 211 -11.33 7.22 12.76
N ASN A 212 -10.68 8.37 12.52
CA ASN A 212 -10.10 9.24 13.56
C ASN A 212 -9.27 8.43 14.57
N ILE A 213 -8.25 7.74 14.08
CA ILE A 213 -7.40 6.84 14.89
C ILE A 213 -6.37 7.65 15.67
N GLU A 214 -6.37 7.50 16.99
CA GLU A 214 -5.33 8.02 17.88
C GLU A 214 -4.74 6.90 18.74
N PRO A 215 -3.40 6.79 18.87
CA PRO A 215 -2.39 7.63 18.21
C PRO A 215 -2.31 7.38 16.70
N ILE A 216 -2.12 8.45 15.90
CA ILE A 216 -2.04 8.37 14.43
C ILE A 216 -0.97 7.34 13.99
N PRO A 217 -1.35 6.28 13.23
CA PRO A 217 -0.43 5.22 12.86
C PRO A 217 0.57 5.64 11.76
N GLN A 218 1.71 4.97 11.73
CA GLN A 218 2.83 5.19 10.81
C GLN A 218 2.75 4.28 9.58
N VAL A 219 2.61 4.83 8.38
CA VAL A 219 2.37 4.05 7.14
C VAL A 219 3.64 3.85 6.30
N CYS A 220 3.98 2.60 5.98
CA CYS A 220 5.02 2.20 5.03
C CYS A 220 4.42 1.45 3.84
N ILE A 221 5.16 1.34 2.73
CA ILE A 221 4.65 0.82 1.45
C ILE A 221 5.52 -0.36 0.99
N LEU A 222 4.88 -1.46 0.56
CA LEU A 222 5.51 -2.51 -0.24
C LEU A 222 4.96 -2.39 -1.69
N PRO A 223 5.79 -2.00 -2.67
CA PRO A 223 5.34 -1.59 -4.00
C PRO A 223 4.93 -2.77 -4.91
N LEU A 224 3.65 -3.14 -4.87
CA LEU A 224 3.02 -4.14 -5.75
C LEU A 224 2.34 -3.53 -7.00
N GLY A 225 2.28 -2.20 -7.11
CA GLY A 225 1.73 -1.51 -8.28
C GLY A 225 2.72 -1.39 -9.45
N THR A 226 2.34 -0.57 -10.45
CA THR A 226 3.18 -0.26 -11.64
C THR A 226 3.79 1.15 -11.56
N GLY A 227 3.05 2.14 -11.08
CA GLY A 227 3.54 3.51 -10.87
C GLY A 227 4.46 3.56 -9.64
N ASN A 228 3.85 3.38 -8.47
CA ASN A 228 4.53 3.38 -7.16
C ASN A 228 5.30 4.69 -6.93
N ASP A 229 4.77 5.81 -7.41
CA ASP A 229 5.44 7.11 -7.34
C ASP A 229 5.64 7.54 -5.88
N LEU A 230 4.65 7.32 -5.00
CA LEU A 230 4.79 7.60 -3.57
C LEU A 230 5.83 6.71 -2.88
N SER A 231 5.92 5.44 -3.29
CA SER A 231 6.95 4.49 -2.81
C SER A 231 8.37 4.95 -3.16
N ARG A 232 8.57 5.55 -4.35
CA ARG A 232 9.87 6.07 -4.78
C ARG A 232 10.29 7.30 -3.97
N VAL A 233 9.36 8.21 -3.73
CA VAL A 233 9.60 9.43 -2.93
C VAL A 233 9.97 9.06 -1.49
N LEU A 234 9.25 8.10 -0.88
CA LEU A 234 9.50 7.58 0.47
C LEU A 234 10.62 6.51 0.54
N GLY A 235 11.39 6.31 -0.53
CA GLY A 235 12.55 5.42 -0.55
C GLY A 235 12.25 3.92 -0.46
N TRP A 236 10.98 3.49 -0.52
CA TRP A 236 10.58 2.08 -0.43
C TRP A 236 10.96 1.27 -1.68
N GLY A 237 11.05 1.93 -2.83
CA GLY A 237 11.60 1.36 -4.07
C GLY A 237 10.60 1.32 -5.22
N TYR A 238 11.03 0.70 -6.32
CA TYR A 238 10.32 0.70 -7.61
C TYR A 238 9.25 -0.39 -7.70
N CYS A 239 9.60 -1.61 -7.30
CA CYS A 239 8.75 -2.79 -7.30
C CYS A 239 9.30 -3.83 -6.32
N TYR A 240 8.41 -4.64 -5.74
CA TYR A 240 8.76 -5.89 -5.05
C TYR A 240 9.47 -6.85 -6.01
N SER A 241 10.49 -7.59 -5.53
CA SER A 241 11.30 -8.49 -6.35
C SER A 241 11.30 -9.97 -5.92
N GLY A 242 10.70 -10.33 -4.78
CA GLY A 242 10.43 -11.74 -4.43
C GLY A 242 10.51 -12.09 -2.94
N GLU A 243 10.30 -13.36 -2.62
CA GLU A 243 10.12 -13.86 -1.25
C GLU A 243 11.31 -13.61 -0.31
N THR A 244 12.53 -13.45 -0.85
CA THR A 244 13.74 -13.13 -0.07
C THR A 244 13.71 -11.73 0.57
N GLU A 245 12.66 -10.95 0.33
CA GLU A 245 12.53 -9.56 0.79
C GLU A 245 11.82 -9.39 2.14
N VAL A 246 11.08 -10.35 2.70
CA VAL A 246 10.32 -10.10 3.95
C VAL A 246 11.23 -9.74 5.14
N ARG A 247 12.35 -10.46 5.33
CA ARG A 247 13.34 -10.12 6.38
C ARG A 247 13.94 -8.72 6.13
N LYS A 248 14.37 -8.44 4.90
CA LYS A 248 14.90 -7.13 4.49
C LYS A 248 13.88 -6.01 4.70
N MET A 249 12.61 -6.27 4.44
CA MET A 249 11.52 -5.32 4.61
C MET A 249 11.25 -5.03 6.10
N LEU A 250 11.22 -6.05 6.95
CA LEU A 250 11.11 -5.88 8.40
C LEU A 250 12.30 -5.09 8.96
N ASP A 251 13.51 -5.35 8.48
CA ASP A 251 14.72 -4.59 8.84
C ASP A 251 14.64 -3.12 8.40
N ARG A 252 14.24 -2.85 7.15
CA ARG A 252 14.02 -1.49 6.63
C ARG A 252 12.91 -0.76 7.38
N ILE A 253 11.82 -1.43 7.75
CA ILE A 253 10.78 -0.86 8.62
C ILE A 253 11.34 -0.54 10.00
N SER A 254 12.25 -1.36 10.54
CA SER A 254 12.91 -1.11 11.83
C SER A 254 13.70 0.19 11.83
N SER A 255 14.54 0.40 10.82
CA SER A 255 15.38 1.60 10.65
C SER A 255 14.68 2.81 10.04
N ALA A 256 13.48 2.66 9.47
CA ALA A 256 12.75 3.74 8.81
C ALA A 256 12.47 4.95 9.72
N THR A 257 12.62 6.13 9.13
CA THR A 257 12.34 7.43 9.76
C THR A 257 10.91 7.87 9.49
N VAL A 258 10.36 8.77 10.31
CA VAL A 258 9.04 9.35 10.06
C VAL A 258 9.16 10.50 9.06
N SER A 259 8.26 10.53 8.08
CA SER A 259 8.04 11.66 7.18
C SER A 259 6.57 12.08 7.26
N ARG A 260 6.30 13.38 7.15
CA ARG A 260 4.93 13.87 6.94
C ARG A 260 4.62 13.79 5.45
N LEU A 261 3.34 13.67 5.11
CA LEU A 261 2.83 13.75 3.74
C LEU A 261 1.59 14.63 3.75
N ASP A 262 1.66 15.79 3.12
CA ASP A 262 0.50 16.63 2.87
C ASP A 262 -0.52 15.90 2.01
N ARG A 263 -1.79 16.12 2.29
CA ARG A 263 -2.92 15.53 1.56
C ARG A 263 -3.92 16.62 1.24
N TRP A 264 -4.51 16.51 0.07
CA TRP A 264 -5.21 17.61 -0.58
C TRP A 264 -6.64 17.24 -0.92
N LYS A 265 -7.57 18.15 -0.64
CA LYS A 265 -8.98 18.01 -0.96
C LYS A 265 -9.26 18.68 -2.29
N ILE A 266 -9.77 17.90 -3.25
CA ILE A 266 -10.20 18.38 -4.55
C ILE A 266 -11.72 18.43 -4.59
N LYS A 267 -12.28 19.63 -4.68
CA LYS A 267 -13.71 19.88 -4.83
C LYS A 267 -14.03 20.24 -6.28
N ILE A 268 -14.96 19.52 -6.89
CA ILE A 268 -15.34 19.70 -8.30
C ILE A 268 -16.83 20.03 -8.37
N SER A 269 -17.15 21.22 -8.90
CA SER A 269 -18.53 21.67 -9.15
C SER A 269 -18.76 21.88 -10.64
N SER A 270 -19.69 21.12 -11.23
CA SER A 270 -19.98 21.19 -12.67
C SER A 270 -21.18 22.09 -12.99
N THR A 271 -21.03 22.94 -14.01
CA THR A 271 -22.07 23.85 -14.50
C THR A 271 -23.02 23.09 -15.43
N ARG A 272 -24.11 22.53 -14.89
CA ARG A 272 -25.14 21.88 -15.72
C ARG A 272 -26.05 22.94 -16.35
N HIS A 273 -25.99 23.07 -17.68
CA HIS A 273 -26.75 24.09 -18.41
C HIS A 273 -28.27 23.89 -18.45
N LEU A 274 -28.81 22.76 -17.96
CA LEU A 274 -30.25 22.47 -18.00
C LEU A 274 -30.76 21.77 -16.72
N THR A 275 -31.90 22.26 -16.25
CA THR A 275 -32.81 21.75 -15.19
C THR A 275 -32.53 22.07 -13.71
N ILE A 276 -33.65 22.34 -13.04
CA ILE A 276 -33.94 22.80 -11.68
C ILE A 276 -33.37 21.88 -10.57
N ARG A 277 -32.04 21.73 -10.48
CA ARG A 277 -31.36 21.11 -9.33
C ARG A 277 -30.08 21.88 -8.98
N SER A 278 -29.79 21.95 -7.68
CA SER A 278 -28.59 22.57 -7.14
C SER A 278 -27.31 21.94 -7.73
N PRO A 279 -26.22 22.71 -7.90
CA PRO A 279 -24.98 22.21 -8.47
C PRO A 279 -24.43 21.04 -7.65
N THR A 280 -24.24 19.88 -8.29
CA THR A 280 -23.66 18.71 -7.63
C THR A 280 -22.15 18.90 -7.51
N SER A 281 -21.66 19.19 -6.30
CA SER A 281 -20.23 19.13 -6.00
C SER A 281 -19.80 17.72 -5.61
N LYS A 282 -18.73 17.23 -6.22
CA LYS A 282 -18.00 16.03 -5.75
C LYS A 282 -16.74 16.44 -5.00
N GLU A 283 -16.30 15.60 -4.08
CA GLU A 283 -15.08 15.79 -3.31
C GLU A 283 -14.20 14.54 -3.42
N TYR A 284 -12.90 14.75 -3.58
CA TYR A 284 -11.87 13.73 -3.74
C TYR A 284 -10.69 14.06 -2.82
N LEU A 285 -9.89 13.06 -2.46
CA LEU A 285 -8.63 13.24 -1.74
C LEU A 285 -7.48 12.82 -2.66
N MET A 286 -6.48 13.70 -2.77
CA MET A 286 -5.27 13.54 -3.57
C MET A 286 -4.06 13.41 -2.64
N ASN A 287 -3.20 12.44 -2.93
CA ASN A 287 -1.99 12.11 -2.18
C ASN A 287 -0.74 12.30 -3.05
N ASN A 288 -0.85 12.14 -4.37
CA ASN A 288 0.28 12.19 -5.29
C ASN A 288 0.20 13.41 -6.22
N TYR A 289 -0.77 13.41 -7.13
CA TYR A 289 -0.91 14.46 -8.16
C TYR A 289 -2.23 14.38 -8.91
N ALA A 290 -2.66 15.51 -9.47
CA ALA A 290 -3.80 15.62 -10.37
C ALA A 290 -3.38 16.33 -11.66
N SER A 291 -4.04 16.05 -12.77
CA SER A 291 -3.76 16.74 -14.04
C SER A 291 -4.99 16.88 -14.92
N VAL A 292 -4.93 17.85 -15.82
CA VAL A 292 -5.91 18.10 -16.89
C VAL A 292 -5.21 18.12 -18.24
N GLY A 293 -5.90 17.64 -19.28
CA GLY A 293 -5.38 17.60 -20.65
C GLY A 293 -4.65 16.29 -21.01
N VAL A 294 -3.62 16.37 -21.84
CA VAL A 294 -3.00 15.21 -22.52
C VAL A 294 -2.44 14.15 -21.56
N ASP A 295 -1.91 14.52 -20.39
CA ASP A 295 -1.47 13.57 -19.34
C ASP A 295 -2.65 12.73 -18.81
N ALA A 296 -3.75 13.39 -18.46
CA ALA A 296 -4.99 12.73 -18.05
C ALA A 296 -5.63 11.91 -19.19
N LEU A 297 -5.47 12.33 -20.45
CA LEU A 297 -5.93 11.58 -21.61
C LEU A 297 -5.13 10.28 -21.83
N VAL A 298 -3.80 10.30 -21.62
CA VAL A 298 -2.97 9.09 -21.63
C VAL A 298 -3.42 8.13 -20.54
N ALA A 299 -3.64 8.61 -19.32
CA ALA A 299 -4.18 7.80 -18.22
C ALA A 299 -5.57 7.22 -18.57
N LEU A 300 -6.47 8.02 -19.14
CA LEU A 300 -7.81 7.60 -19.55
C LEU A 300 -7.80 6.51 -20.63
N ASN A 301 -6.92 6.65 -21.63
CA ASN A 301 -6.78 5.66 -22.68
C ASN A 301 -6.11 4.38 -22.17
N PHE A 302 -5.14 4.49 -21.25
CA PHE A 302 -4.57 3.35 -20.54
C PHE A 302 -5.64 2.59 -19.75
N HIS A 303 -6.52 3.29 -19.00
CA HIS A 303 -7.63 2.67 -18.26
C HIS A 303 -8.57 1.88 -19.18
N LYS A 304 -9.06 2.50 -20.27
CA LYS A 304 -9.93 1.84 -21.27
C LYS A 304 -9.25 0.60 -21.89
N THR A 305 -7.96 0.67 -22.22
CA THR A 305 -7.20 -0.48 -22.73
C THR A 305 -7.06 -1.58 -21.68
N ARG A 306 -6.95 -1.23 -20.39
CA ARG A 306 -6.86 -2.16 -19.26
C ARG A 306 -8.10 -3.03 -19.07
N GLU A 307 -9.27 -2.50 -19.41
CA GLU A 307 -10.56 -3.22 -19.36
C GLU A 307 -10.76 -4.17 -20.55
N SER A 308 -9.87 -4.14 -21.55
CA SER A 308 -9.99 -4.98 -22.75
C SER A 308 -9.55 -6.43 -22.49
N LYS A 309 -10.24 -7.40 -23.12
CA LYS A 309 -9.92 -8.83 -23.01
C LYS A 309 -8.50 -9.19 -23.49
N PHE A 310 -7.88 -8.36 -24.31
CA PHE A 310 -6.52 -8.58 -24.83
C PHE A 310 -5.41 -8.20 -23.82
N TYR A 311 -5.74 -7.46 -22.76
CA TYR A 311 -4.79 -7.00 -21.75
C TYR A 311 -4.34 -8.09 -20.75
N LEU A 312 -4.97 -9.27 -20.77
CA LEU A 312 -4.71 -10.42 -19.89
C LEU A 312 -3.25 -10.95 -19.92
N PHE A 313 -2.45 -10.55 -20.91
CA PHE A 313 -1.05 -10.96 -21.08
C PHE A 313 -0.03 -9.83 -20.83
N SER A 314 -0.45 -8.69 -20.25
CA SER A 314 0.46 -7.55 -20.03
C SER A 314 1.43 -7.75 -18.86
N SER A 315 2.71 -7.45 -19.09
CA SER A 315 3.74 -7.38 -18.05
C SER A 315 3.85 -5.96 -17.47
N ARG A 316 4.44 -5.82 -16.27
CA ARG A 316 4.72 -4.50 -15.65
C ARG A 316 5.59 -3.62 -16.57
N LEU A 317 6.49 -4.22 -17.35
CA LEU A 317 7.29 -3.55 -18.37
C LEU A 317 6.46 -3.10 -19.57
N ILE A 318 5.57 -3.94 -20.11
CA ILE A 318 4.63 -3.57 -21.18
C ILE A 318 3.74 -2.41 -20.72
N ASN A 319 3.31 -2.40 -19.46
CA ASN A 319 2.49 -1.32 -18.91
C ASN A 319 3.23 0.02 -18.86
N ARG A 320 4.51 0.03 -18.47
CA ARG A 320 5.37 1.22 -18.53
C ARG A 320 5.68 1.62 -19.98
N PHE A 321 5.84 0.65 -20.89
CA PHE A 321 6.11 0.90 -22.31
C PHE A 321 4.87 1.39 -23.07
N LEU A 322 3.65 1.03 -22.66
CA LEU A 322 2.41 1.57 -23.21
C LEU A 322 2.26 3.06 -22.93
N TYR A 323 2.66 3.54 -21.74
CA TYR A 323 2.73 4.99 -21.46
C TYR A 323 3.71 5.70 -22.42
N LEU A 324 4.87 5.08 -22.69
CA LEU A 324 5.86 5.62 -23.64
C LEU A 324 5.34 5.60 -25.09
N LEU A 325 4.64 4.53 -25.50
CA LEU A 325 4.05 4.37 -26.84
C LEU A 325 2.86 5.31 -27.09
N TYR A 326 1.97 5.51 -26.11
CA TYR A 326 0.92 6.53 -26.22
C TYR A 326 1.49 7.97 -26.19
N GLY A 327 2.71 8.15 -25.65
CA GLY A 327 3.51 9.37 -25.80
C GLY A 327 4.18 9.53 -27.17
N ALA A 328 4.19 8.47 -28.00
CA ALA A 328 4.90 8.42 -29.27
C ALA A 328 3.95 8.20 -30.47
N LYS A 329 3.40 9.34 -30.94
CA LYS A 329 2.87 9.59 -32.30
C LYS A 329 1.39 9.27 -32.62
N ASP A 330 0.77 10.21 -33.34
CA ASP A 330 -0.38 10.09 -34.27
C ASP A 330 -1.78 9.63 -33.75
N ILE A 331 -2.01 9.35 -32.45
CA ILE A 331 -3.34 8.87 -31.96
C ILE A 331 -4.06 9.78 -30.93
N LEU A 332 -3.38 10.69 -30.22
CA LEU A 332 -4.00 11.52 -29.15
C LEU A 332 -4.24 13.01 -29.50
N GLU A 333 -3.58 13.54 -30.53
CA GLU A 333 -3.31 14.99 -30.64
C GLU A 333 -4.58 15.86 -30.62
N ARG A 334 -5.63 15.51 -31.39
CA ARG A 334 -6.85 16.32 -31.55
C ARG A 334 -7.72 16.53 -30.30
N GLY A 335 -7.44 15.85 -29.20
CA GLY A 335 -8.27 15.94 -27.99
C GLY A 335 -7.93 17.12 -27.07
N CYS A 336 -6.64 17.45 -26.94
CA CYS A 336 -6.13 18.37 -25.92
C CYS A 336 -5.44 19.63 -26.47
N GLU A 337 -5.42 19.80 -27.80
CA GLU A 337 -5.01 21.04 -28.48
C GLU A 337 -5.60 22.28 -27.78
N ASN A 338 -4.79 23.33 -27.67
CA ASN A 338 -5.16 24.62 -27.07
C ASN A 338 -5.79 24.54 -25.66
N LEU A 339 -5.29 23.67 -24.76
CA LEU A 339 -5.81 23.58 -23.39
C LEU A 339 -5.82 24.95 -22.67
N HIS A 340 -4.82 25.79 -22.95
CA HIS A 340 -4.70 27.15 -22.44
C HIS A 340 -5.86 28.11 -22.80
N GLU A 341 -6.64 27.80 -23.85
CA GLU A 341 -7.88 28.52 -24.20
C GLU A 341 -9.11 27.91 -23.51
N LYS A 342 -9.00 26.64 -23.06
CA LYS A 342 -10.09 25.83 -22.48
C LYS A 342 -10.16 25.89 -20.96
N ILE A 343 -9.13 26.40 -20.29
CA ILE A 343 -9.05 26.53 -18.82
C ILE A 343 -8.49 27.89 -18.39
N GLU A 344 -8.95 28.38 -17.24
CA GLU A 344 -8.25 29.42 -16.48
C GLU A 344 -7.58 28.79 -15.25
N LEU A 345 -6.28 29.04 -15.05
CA LEU A 345 -5.52 28.58 -13.88
C LEU A 345 -5.33 29.73 -12.89
N TYR A 346 -5.67 29.50 -11.63
CA TYR A 346 -5.42 30.40 -10.51
C TYR A 346 -4.53 29.71 -9.47
N LEU A 347 -3.46 30.39 -9.05
CA LEU A 347 -2.56 29.97 -7.98
C LEU A 347 -2.66 31.00 -6.86
N ASP A 348 -3.11 30.59 -5.67
CA ASP A 348 -3.38 31.50 -4.54
C ASP A 348 -4.21 32.73 -4.98
N ASP A 349 -5.35 32.45 -5.62
CA ASP A 349 -6.31 33.39 -6.22
C ASP A 349 -5.76 34.32 -7.34
N LYS A 350 -4.49 34.19 -7.71
CA LYS A 350 -3.86 34.93 -8.82
C LYS A 350 -4.00 34.15 -10.13
N LEU A 351 -4.66 34.76 -11.12
CA LEU A 351 -4.73 34.25 -12.50
C LEU A 351 -3.32 34.12 -13.10
N ILE A 352 -3.00 32.94 -13.62
CA ILE A 352 -1.75 32.64 -14.33
C ILE A 352 -2.01 32.67 -15.83
N LYS A 353 -1.21 33.47 -16.55
CA LYS A 353 -1.19 33.45 -18.01
C LYS A 353 -0.50 32.17 -18.48
N LEU A 354 -1.28 31.22 -18.97
CA LEU A 354 -0.77 29.98 -19.55
C LEU A 354 -0.13 30.26 -20.93
N PRO A 355 1.03 29.63 -21.24
CA PRO A 355 1.51 29.52 -22.62
C PRO A 355 0.71 28.46 -23.39
N GLU A 356 1.05 28.20 -24.65
CA GLU A 356 0.42 27.19 -25.51
C GLU A 356 0.67 25.76 -24.98
N LEU A 357 -0.14 25.31 -24.03
CA LEU A 357 -0.03 24.00 -23.37
C LEU A 357 -1.12 23.03 -23.81
N GLU A 358 -0.83 21.73 -23.67
CA GLU A 358 -1.79 20.61 -23.82
C GLU A 358 -2.09 19.91 -22.49
N ALA A 359 -1.29 20.10 -21.43
CA ALA A 359 -1.63 19.67 -20.07
C ALA A 359 -1.10 20.60 -18.98
N VAL A 360 -1.83 20.62 -17.85
CA VAL A 360 -1.40 21.19 -16.57
C VAL A 360 -1.41 20.07 -15.53
N ILE A 361 -0.30 19.92 -14.81
CA ILE A 361 -0.08 18.91 -13.77
C ILE A 361 0.14 19.64 -12.45
N ILE A 362 -0.56 19.19 -11.41
CA ILE A 362 -0.49 19.68 -10.03
C ILE A 362 0.09 18.55 -9.17
N LEU A 363 1.28 18.78 -8.62
CA LEU A 363 2.06 17.80 -7.88
C LEU A 363 2.01 18.11 -6.38
N ASN A 364 1.79 17.07 -5.57
CA ASN A 364 2.08 17.07 -4.13
C ASN A 364 3.37 16.32 -3.80
N ILE A 365 3.76 15.36 -4.65
CA ILE A 365 4.98 14.57 -4.49
C ILE A 365 5.93 14.79 -5.66
N SER A 366 7.23 14.60 -5.40
CA SER A 366 8.25 14.85 -6.41
C SER A 366 8.37 13.79 -7.50
N SER A 367 7.53 12.76 -7.53
CA SER A 367 7.57 11.69 -8.53
C SER A 367 6.26 11.66 -9.31
N TRP A 368 6.35 11.75 -10.63
CA TRP A 368 5.22 11.73 -11.56
C TRP A 368 5.49 10.78 -12.73
N GLY A 369 4.43 10.28 -13.36
CA GLY A 369 4.53 9.50 -14.60
C GLY A 369 5.37 8.22 -14.48
N GLY A 370 5.45 7.60 -13.29
CA GLY A 370 6.24 6.39 -13.08
C GLY A 370 7.74 6.65 -12.86
N GLY A 371 8.10 7.71 -12.13
CA GLY A 371 9.45 7.97 -11.64
C GLY A 371 10.15 9.23 -12.15
N VAL A 372 9.48 10.09 -12.91
CA VAL A 372 10.03 11.37 -13.36
C VAL A 372 10.04 12.34 -12.18
N ILE A 373 11.13 13.09 -12.00
CA ILE A 373 11.26 14.13 -10.95
C ILE A 373 11.27 15.51 -11.60
N PRO A 374 10.13 15.98 -12.14
CA PRO A 374 10.11 17.09 -13.09
C PRO A 374 10.59 18.41 -12.48
N TRP A 375 10.23 18.73 -11.23
CA TRP A 375 10.59 20.01 -10.62
C TRP A 375 12.11 20.23 -10.53
N ASN A 376 12.86 19.13 -10.38
CA ASN A 376 14.32 19.12 -10.25
C ASN A 376 15.04 18.97 -11.61
N MET A 377 14.33 18.90 -12.74
CA MET A 377 14.96 18.82 -14.06
C MET A 377 15.50 20.16 -14.52
N GLY A 378 16.69 20.18 -15.11
CA GLY A 378 17.25 21.38 -15.69
C GLY A 378 17.85 22.36 -14.70
N THR A 379 17.90 23.64 -15.08
CA THR A 379 18.53 24.68 -14.25
C THR A 379 17.59 25.15 -13.14
N PRO A 380 17.99 25.15 -11.85
CA PRO A 380 17.15 25.64 -10.76
C PRO A 380 16.78 27.12 -10.93
N GLU A 381 15.50 27.39 -11.20
CA GLU A 381 14.97 28.74 -11.28
C GLU A 381 14.90 29.35 -9.87
N LYS A 382 15.78 30.31 -9.58
CA LYS A 382 15.90 31.00 -8.26
C LYS A 382 14.61 31.63 -7.70
N LYS A 383 13.54 31.68 -8.50
CA LYS A 383 12.22 32.23 -8.13
C LYS A 383 11.32 31.22 -7.40
N PHE A 384 11.65 29.92 -7.42
CA PHE A 384 10.88 28.85 -6.79
C PHE A 384 11.67 28.17 -5.66
N ALA A 385 10.93 27.65 -4.68
CA ALA A 385 11.50 26.82 -3.62
C ALA A 385 11.77 25.40 -4.13
N PRO A 386 12.69 24.65 -3.48
CA PRO A 386 12.78 23.20 -3.67
C PRO A 386 11.43 22.55 -3.35
N GLN A 387 11.02 21.60 -4.18
CA GLN A 387 9.77 20.85 -3.97
C GLN A 387 9.84 20.00 -2.70
N ARG A 388 8.73 19.97 -1.96
CA ARG A 388 8.52 19.16 -0.77
C ARG A 388 7.09 18.65 -0.76
N HIS A 389 6.87 17.54 -0.05
CA HIS A 389 5.55 16.94 0.15
C HIS A 389 5.03 17.14 1.58
N ASP A 390 5.56 18.14 2.30
CA ASP A 390 5.32 18.38 3.73
C ASP A 390 5.36 19.85 4.19
N ASP A 391 5.24 20.82 3.27
CA ASP A 391 5.30 22.27 3.53
C ASP A 391 3.97 23.04 3.26
N GLY A 392 2.93 22.32 2.86
CA GLY A 392 1.62 22.85 2.52
C GLY A 392 1.60 23.63 1.20
N LEU A 393 2.45 23.27 0.23
CA LEU A 393 2.45 23.77 -1.14
C LEU A 393 2.18 22.66 -2.16
N LEU A 394 1.77 23.08 -3.36
CA LEU A 394 1.65 22.26 -4.57
C LEU A 394 2.50 22.87 -5.67
N GLU A 395 3.33 22.07 -6.33
CA GLU A 395 4.02 22.46 -7.57
C GLU A 395 3.08 22.32 -8.77
N VAL A 396 2.96 23.38 -9.56
CA VAL A 396 2.15 23.39 -10.77
C VAL A 396 3.03 23.57 -11.99
N MET A 397 2.92 22.65 -12.94
CA MET A 397 3.69 22.63 -14.18
C MET A 397 2.81 22.42 -15.40
N GLY A 398 3.28 22.87 -16.56
CA GLY A 398 2.68 22.62 -17.86
C GLY A 398 3.56 21.71 -18.72
N VAL A 399 2.92 21.00 -19.66
CA VAL A 399 3.59 20.33 -20.77
C VAL A 399 2.93 20.68 -22.10
N TYR A 400 3.75 20.66 -23.15
CA TYR A 400 3.39 21.14 -24.49
C TYR A 400 2.64 20.08 -25.30
N SER A 401 2.96 18.81 -25.11
CA SER A 401 2.34 17.69 -25.82
C SER A 401 2.65 16.34 -25.18
N SER A 402 2.02 15.27 -25.67
CA SER A 402 2.38 13.88 -25.36
C SER A 402 3.85 13.55 -25.69
N PHE A 403 4.41 14.16 -26.74
CA PHE A 403 5.82 14.03 -27.08
C PHE A 403 6.72 14.72 -26.03
N HIS A 404 6.31 15.89 -25.51
CA HIS A 404 7.03 16.53 -24.40
C HIS A 404 7.01 15.64 -23.14
N ILE A 405 5.89 14.97 -22.83
CA ILE A 405 5.82 13.97 -21.75
C ILE A 405 6.85 12.84 -21.97
N ALA A 406 6.97 12.31 -23.18
CA ALA A 406 7.95 11.27 -23.50
C ALA A 406 9.40 11.78 -23.35
N GLN A 407 9.70 13.01 -23.78
CA GLN A 407 11.02 13.63 -23.60
C GLN A 407 11.39 13.82 -22.12
N LEU A 408 10.42 14.22 -21.27
CA LEU A 408 10.61 14.32 -19.82
C LEU A 408 10.93 12.94 -19.20
N GLN A 409 10.23 11.88 -19.63
CA GLN A 409 10.48 10.52 -19.14
C GLN A 409 11.90 9.99 -19.40
N ILE A 410 12.58 10.50 -20.44
CA ILE A 410 13.96 10.16 -20.79
C ILE A 410 14.98 11.27 -20.48
N GLY A 411 14.55 12.35 -19.80
CA GLY A 411 15.44 13.44 -19.37
C GLY A 411 15.99 14.32 -20.51
N MET A 412 15.29 14.39 -21.65
CA MET A 412 15.67 15.23 -22.81
C MET A 412 14.95 16.58 -22.88
N SER A 413 14.14 16.94 -21.88
CA SER A 413 13.44 18.22 -21.80
C SER A 413 13.25 18.67 -20.36
N GLU A 414 12.79 19.91 -20.17
CA GLU A 414 12.45 20.53 -18.88
C GLU A 414 10.96 20.91 -18.84
N PRO A 415 10.25 20.77 -17.71
CA PRO A 415 8.84 21.11 -17.62
C PRO A 415 8.61 22.63 -17.59
N VAL A 416 7.44 23.08 -18.01
CA VAL A 416 7.06 24.49 -17.89
C VAL A 416 6.64 24.76 -16.45
N ARG A 417 7.53 25.28 -15.60
CA ARG A 417 7.17 25.60 -14.20
C ARG A 417 6.24 26.81 -14.13
N LEU A 418 4.99 26.58 -13.75
CA LEU A 418 3.94 27.61 -13.67
C LEU A 418 3.90 28.29 -12.29
N GLY A 419 4.12 27.54 -11.21
CA GLY A 419 4.24 28.12 -9.86
C GLY A 419 4.21 27.10 -8.72
N GLN A 420 4.30 27.60 -7.49
CA GLN A 420 3.96 26.89 -6.26
C GLN A 420 2.80 27.63 -5.58
N ALA A 421 1.86 26.90 -4.97
CA ALA A 421 0.66 27.51 -4.37
C ALA A 421 0.13 26.72 -3.17
N ARG A 422 -0.59 27.40 -2.26
CA ARG A 422 -1.38 26.77 -1.17
C ARG A 422 -2.81 26.43 -1.58
N SER A 423 -3.29 27.02 -2.67
CA SER A 423 -4.59 26.78 -3.27
C SER A 423 -4.47 26.83 -4.79
N VAL A 424 -4.98 25.81 -5.47
CA VAL A 424 -5.02 25.77 -6.94
C VAL A 424 -6.47 25.70 -7.38
N LYS A 425 -6.90 26.65 -8.21
CA LYS A 425 -8.22 26.65 -8.83
C LYS A 425 -8.07 26.56 -10.35
N LEU A 426 -8.74 25.57 -10.95
CA LEU A 426 -8.95 25.47 -12.39
C LEU A 426 -10.43 25.76 -12.68
N LYS A 427 -10.69 26.71 -13.57
CA LYS A 427 -12.02 26.93 -14.14
C LYS A 427 -12.01 26.35 -15.54
N LEU A 428 -12.80 25.30 -15.75
CA LEU A 428 -12.89 24.53 -16.98
C LEU A 428 -14.01 25.13 -17.84
N LEU A 429 -13.64 25.73 -18.97
CA LEU A 429 -14.56 26.37 -19.90
C LEU A 429 -15.20 25.33 -20.83
N GLU A 430 -14.43 24.30 -21.18
CA GLU A 430 -14.88 23.17 -22.00
C GLU A 430 -14.82 21.83 -21.24
N ARG A 431 -15.21 20.75 -21.92
CA ARG A 431 -14.96 19.39 -21.44
C ARG A 431 -13.48 19.06 -21.66
N VAL A 432 -12.82 18.59 -20.61
CA VAL A 432 -11.41 18.17 -20.67
C VAL A 432 -11.19 16.85 -19.94
N PRO A 433 -10.22 16.02 -20.37
CA PRO A 433 -9.74 14.90 -19.58
C PRO A 433 -9.15 15.40 -18.24
N LEU A 434 -9.50 14.74 -17.15
CA LEU A 434 -8.96 15.00 -15.80
C LEU A 434 -8.62 13.68 -15.12
N GLN A 435 -7.53 13.65 -14.33
CA GLN A 435 -7.22 12.52 -13.45
C GLN A 435 -6.79 13.00 -12.06
N ILE A 436 -6.99 12.15 -11.04
CA ILE A 436 -6.48 12.32 -9.67
C ILE A 436 -5.83 11.01 -9.23
N ASP A 437 -4.59 11.03 -8.76
CA ASP A 437 -3.83 9.88 -8.26
C ASP A 437 -3.82 8.65 -9.22
N GLY A 438 -3.96 8.90 -10.53
CA GLY A 438 -4.01 7.89 -11.59
C GLY A 438 -5.41 7.43 -12.02
N GLU A 439 -6.47 7.92 -11.38
CA GLU A 439 -7.88 7.60 -11.72
C GLU A 439 -8.46 8.66 -12.68
N PRO A 440 -8.78 8.33 -13.95
CA PRO A 440 -9.06 9.31 -15.00
C PRO A 440 -10.53 9.34 -15.50
N TRP A 441 -11.01 10.50 -15.95
CA TRP A 441 -12.33 10.65 -16.60
C TRP A 441 -12.45 11.89 -17.49
N GLU A 442 -13.56 11.98 -18.24
CA GLU A 442 -13.97 13.16 -19.02
C GLU A 442 -14.75 14.17 -18.16
N GLN A 443 -14.10 15.24 -17.72
CA GLN A 443 -14.68 16.24 -16.84
C GLN A 443 -15.46 17.31 -17.64
N PRO A 444 -16.78 17.51 -17.41
CA PRO A 444 -17.52 18.62 -18.01
C PRO A 444 -17.08 20.01 -17.46
N PRO A 445 -17.48 21.11 -18.13
CA PRO A 445 -17.27 22.47 -17.63
C PRO A 445 -17.69 22.67 -16.17
N GLY A 446 -16.96 23.53 -15.47
CA GLY A 446 -17.09 23.70 -14.02
C GLY A 446 -15.85 24.30 -13.37
N GLU A 447 -15.79 24.21 -12.05
CA GLU A 447 -14.62 24.58 -11.25
C GLU A 447 -14.06 23.38 -10.52
N VAL A 448 -12.73 23.29 -10.47
CA VAL A 448 -11.94 22.34 -9.68
C VAL A 448 -11.09 23.16 -8.71
N ILE A 449 -11.27 22.96 -7.42
CA ILE A 449 -10.56 23.66 -6.35
C ILE A 449 -9.78 22.64 -5.54
N ILE A 450 -8.46 22.80 -5.50
CA ILE A 450 -7.52 21.96 -4.76
C ILE A 450 -7.02 22.78 -3.55
N SER A 451 -7.22 22.23 -2.36
CA SER A 451 -6.92 22.91 -1.09
C SER A 451 -6.40 21.92 -0.05
N TYR A 452 -5.61 22.40 0.91
CA TYR A 452 -5.05 21.54 1.96
C TYR A 452 -6.14 20.80 2.75
N HIS A 453 -5.91 19.52 3.06
CA HIS A 453 -6.83 18.69 3.83
C HIS A 453 -6.26 18.28 5.20
N SER A 454 -5.15 17.54 5.17
CA SER A 454 -4.55 16.90 6.35
C SER A 454 -3.09 16.54 6.06
N GLN A 455 -2.39 15.98 7.06
CA GLN A 455 -1.08 15.37 6.87
C GLN A 455 -1.06 13.95 7.42
N ALA A 456 -0.69 12.99 6.57
CA ALA A 456 -0.44 11.61 6.97
C ALA A 456 0.94 11.45 7.64
N THR A 457 1.05 10.44 8.52
CA THR A 457 2.32 10.01 9.09
C THR A 457 2.88 8.84 8.28
N MET A 458 3.83 9.12 7.40
CA MET A 458 4.50 8.11 6.58
C MET A 458 5.80 7.65 7.24
N LEU A 459 6.29 6.49 6.85
CA LEU A 459 7.66 6.04 7.07
C LEU A 459 8.46 6.19 5.78
N CYS A 460 9.69 6.66 5.89
CA CYS A 460 10.66 6.76 4.82
C CYS A 460 11.79 5.76 5.06
N SER A 461 12.07 4.90 4.07
CA SER A 461 13.26 4.07 4.05
C SER A 461 14.45 4.93 3.66
N SER A 462 15.58 4.79 4.35
CA SER A 462 16.86 5.25 3.80
C SER A 462 17.04 4.64 2.41
N LYS A 463 17.46 5.46 1.44
CA LYS A 463 17.90 5.00 0.13
C LYS A 463 19.26 4.31 0.30
N GLU A 464 19.37 3.08 -0.18
CA GLU A 464 20.67 2.46 -0.51
C GLU A 464 21.20 3.08 -1.81
#